data_AF-Q66YY5-F1
#
_entry.id   AF-Q66YY5-F1
#
_cell.length_a   1.000
_cell.length_b   1.000
_cell.length_c   1.000
_cell.angle_alpha   90.00
_cell.angle_beta   90.00
_cell.angle_gamma   90.00
#
_symmetry.space_group_name_H-M   'P 1'
#
loop_
_entity.id
_entity.type
_entity.pdbx_description
1 polymer ?
#
loop_
_entity_poly.entity_id
_entity_poly.type
_entity_poly.pdbx_seq_one_letter_code
_entity_poly.pdbx_strand_id
1 'polypeptide(L)'
;APFGNVNPNKLKNPITSKNLKKTKRSNHSRNLKKTSSHTNSENSAENNQNLENESQNSKSSNQNPQEETAISKLEKIGKDLEAQKKEKDTQIEKISSDAQYDFLENFKLHNYDYFMHNTKMTLKKIIYSSLNYEKEKILTLKEILEKLDTEDNNRRIAGQFLETSRDIQLQQEDLILKKIQDTLQTLSKEKAEELLQHAERDLKIKQNFVKALNATIDAYNKNSDNIKTDVEALANHMKK
;
A
#
# COMPACT_ATOMS: atom_id res chain seq x y z
N ALA A 1 39.44 47.42 24.63
CA ALA A 1 39.58 47.92 23.25
C ALA A 1 38.53 47.21 22.38
N PRO A 2 37.73 47.94 21.59
CA PRO A 2 36.42 47.47 21.15
C PRO A 2 36.46 46.76 19.80
N PHE A 3 35.59 45.76 19.64
CA PHE A 3 35.23 45.18 18.35
C PHE A 3 34.30 46.14 17.60
N GLY A 4 34.68 46.47 16.37
CA GLY A 4 34.05 47.49 15.54
C GLY A 4 32.69 47.09 14.96
N ASN A 5 31.82 48.08 14.93
CA ASN A 5 30.56 48.13 14.18
C ASN A 5 30.80 48.01 12.66
N VAL A 6 29.99 47.21 11.97
CA VAL A 6 29.83 47.28 10.51
C VAL A 6 28.41 47.76 10.20
N ASN A 7 28.34 48.91 9.54
CA ASN A 7 27.15 49.64 9.14
C ASN A 7 26.66 49.18 7.75
N PRO A 8 25.36 48.92 7.53
CA PRO A 8 24.80 48.62 6.22
C PRO A 8 24.30 49.91 5.55
N ASN A 9 24.84 50.26 4.37
CA ASN A 9 24.18 50.99 3.26
C ASN A 9 25.21 51.72 2.39
N LYS A 10 25.23 51.37 1.09
CA LYS A 10 25.38 52.29 -0.05
C LYS A 10 25.16 51.48 -1.34
N LEU A 11 23.95 51.49 -1.88
CA LEU A 11 23.38 52.45 -2.85
C LEU A 11 23.83 52.25 -4.31
N LYS A 12 22.80 51.99 -5.14
CA LYS A 12 22.49 52.55 -6.47
C LYS A 12 23.01 51.84 -7.74
N ASN A 13 22.03 51.27 -8.44
CA ASN A 13 21.92 51.14 -9.90
C ASN A 13 22.14 52.50 -10.62
N PRO A 14 22.43 52.50 -11.93
CA PRO A 14 21.31 52.70 -12.87
C PRO A 14 21.33 51.87 -14.17
N ILE A 15 20.12 51.85 -14.73
CA ILE A 15 19.57 51.27 -15.96
C ILE A 15 20.30 51.72 -17.24
N THR A 16 20.35 50.84 -18.26
CA THR A 16 20.14 51.25 -19.66
C THR A 16 19.61 50.10 -20.52
N SER A 17 18.41 50.30 -21.06
CA SER A 17 17.83 49.56 -22.18
C SER A 17 18.34 50.13 -23.50
N LYS A 18 18.56 49.30 -24.55
CA LYS A 18 18.00 49.51 -25.91
C LYS A 18 18.45 48.44 -26.93
N ASN A 19 17.43 47.92 -27.61
CA ASN A 19 17.31 47.63 -29.05
C ASN A 19 17.85 46.34 -29.71
N LEU A 20 16.85 45.53 -30.10
CA LEU A 20 16.55 45.02 -31.46
C LEU A 20 17.64 44.36 -32.31
N LYS A 21 17.39 43.10 -32.69
CA LYS A 21 17.26 42.73 -34.12
C LYS A 21 16.30 41.55 -34.30
N LYS A 22 15.22 41.81 -35.05
CA LYS A 22 14.37 40.82 -35.71
C LYS A 22 15.14 40.24 -36.91
N THR A 23 15.03 38.93 -37.12
CA THR A 23 15.24 38.34 -38.45
C THR A 23 14.04 37.47 -38.79
N LYS A 24 13.47 37.70 -39.97
CA LYS A 24 12.30 37.03 -40.54
C LYS A 24 12.75 35.95 -41.53
N ARG A 25 11.92 34.89 -41.58
CA ARG A 25 11.58 34.00 -42.72
C ARG A 25 12.62 33.01 -43.26
N SER A 26 12.23 31.73 -43.29
CA SER A 26 11.81 31.09 -44.55
C SER A 26 11.07 29.77 -44.27
N ASN A 27 9.87 29.63 -44.83
CA ASN A 27 9.16 28.36 -44.96
C ASN A 27 9.78 27.57 -46.10
N HIS A 28 10.02 26.27 -45.90
CA HIS A 28 10.17 25.34 -47.02
C HIS A 28 9.39 24.05 -46.74
N SER A 29 8.21 23.98 -47.33
CA SER A 29 7.44 22.74 -47.46
C SER A 29 8.02 21.94 -48.62
N ARG A 30 8.38 20.68 -48.36
CA ARG A 30 8.43 19.65 -49.41
C ARG A 30 7.81 18.36 -48.88
N ASN A 31 6.71 18.01 -49.54
CA ASN A 31 6.12 16.67 -49.57
C ASN A 31 7.17 15.62 -49.90
N LEU A 32 7.18 14.52 -49.15
CA LEU A 32 7.68 13.22 -49.62
C LEU A 32 6.91 12.08 -48.93
N LYS A 33 6.05 11.47 -49.75
CA LYS A 33 5.65 10.06 -49.85
C LYS A 33 5.70 9.18 -48.59
N LYS A 34 4.49 8.70 -48.25
CA LYS A 34 4.20 7.47 -47.50
C LYS A 34 5.12 6.32 -47.89
N THR A 35 5.74 5.70 -46.88
CA THR A 35 6.15 4.30 -46.90
C THR A 35 5.52 3.61 -45.71
N SER A 36 4.75 2.57 -46.00
CA SER A 36 4.19 1.61 -45.07
C SER A 36 5.29 0.90 -44.29
N SER A 37 5.20 0.92 -42.96
CA SER A 37 5.91 0.00 -42.09
C SER A 37 4.93 -0.52 -41.05
N HIS A 38 4.63 -1.81 -41.16
CA HIS A 38 4.01 -2.60 -40.11
C HIS A 38 4.83 -2.44 -38.82
N THR A 39 4.18 -2.00 -37.75
CA THR A 39 4.71 -2.11 -36.39
C THR A 39 3.69 -2.87 -35.57
N ASN A 40 4.12 -4.03 -35.10
CA ASN A 40 3.39 -4.92 -34.22
C ASN A 40 2.90 -4.14 -32.99
N SER A 41 1.59 -4.23 -32.73
CA SER A 41 0.99 -3.86 -31.46
C SER A 41 1.27 -4.99 -30.49
N GLU A 42 2.22 -4.77 -29.58
CA GLU A 42 2.38 -5.57 -28.38
C GLU A 42 1.84 -4.78 -27.18
N ASN A 43 1.01 -5.49 -26.41
CA ASN A 43 0.74 -5.33 -24.99
C ASN A 43 -0.24 -4.24 -24.53
N SER A 44 -1.49 -4.66 -24.36
CA SER A 44 -2.19 -4.42 -23.09
C SER A 44 -3.09 -5.64 -22.81
N ALA A 45 -2.50 -6.67 -22.23
CA ALA A 45 -3.26 -7.71 -21.54
C ALA A 45 -3.40 -7.24 -20.09
N GLU A 46 -4.64 -7.04 -19.66
CA GLU A 46 -5.04 -6.81 -18.27
C GLU A 46 -4.40 -7.84 -17.35
N ASN A 47 -3.45 -7.41 -16.53
CA ASN A 47 -2.94 -8.22 -15.42
C ASN A 47 -3.83 -7.99 -14.19
N ASN A 48 -5.06 -8.49 -14.22
CA ASN A 48 -5.84 -8.72 -13.01
C ASN A 48 -5.39 -10.05 -12.39
N GLN A 49 -4.24 -10.06 -11.71
CA GLN A 49 -3.93 -11.12 -10.77
C GLN A 49 -4.75 -10.91 -9.51
N ASN A 50 -5.98 -11.44 -9.52
CA ASN A 50 -6.66 -11.85 -8.32
C ASN A 50 -5.73 -12.80 -7.54
N LEU A 51 -5.35 -12.42 -6.33
CA LEU A 51 -4.75 -13.31 -5.33
C LEU A 51 -5.81 -14.28 -4.79
N GLU A 52 -6.34 -15.14 -5.65
CA GLU A 52 -6.83 -16.45 -5.26
C GLU A 52 -5.70 -17.43 -5.54
N ASN A 53 -4.85 -17.66 -4.52
CA ASN A 53 -3.90 -18.75 -4.53
C ASN A 53 -4.65 -20.08 -4.37
N GLU A 54 -5.32 -20.54 -5.44
CA GLU A 54 -5.45 -21.97 -5.67
C GLU A 54 -4.11 -22.44 -6.25
N SER A 55 -3.29 -23.06 -5.39
CA SER A 55 -2.01 -23.63 -5.81
C SER A 55 -2.23 -24.72 -6.86
N GLN A 56 -2.08 -24.38 -8.14
CA GLN A 56 -1.97 -25.36 -9.21
C GLN A 56 -0.61 -26.06 -9.09
N ASN A 57 -0.63 -27.19 -8.39
CA ASN A 57 0.50 -28.07 -8.22
C ASN A 57 0.79 -28.78 -9.55
N SER A 58 2.01 -28.59 -10.05
CA SER A 58 2.56 -29.32 -11.19
C SER A 58 2.54 -30.82 -10.88
N LYS A 59 1.94 -31.63 -11.76
CA LYS A 59 1.88 -33.09 -11.64
C LYS A 59 3.27 -33.68 -11.42
N SER A 60 3.52 -34.14 -10.20
CA SER A 60 4.53 -35.16 -9.88
C SER A 60 3.82 -36.43 -9.44
N SER A 61 4.25 -37.53 -10.07
CA SER A 61 3.71 -38.88 -10.05
C SER A 61 3.68 -39.52 -8.66
N ASN A 62 2.58 -40.25 -8.38
CA ASN A 62 2.41 -41.28 -7.36
C ASN A 62 2.99 -41.00 -5.96
N GLN A 63 2.27 -40.23 -5.17
CA GLN A 63 2.26 -40.41 -3.72
C GLN A 63 0.81 -40.61 -3.29
N ASN A 64 0.56 -41.63 -2.46
CA ASN A 64 -0.72 -41.77 -1.76
C ASN A 64 -1.09 -40.40 -1.16
N PRO A 65 -2.36 -39.95 -1.23
CA PRO A 65 -2.77 -38.75 -0.54
C PRO A 65 -2.64 -39.04 0.97
N GLN A 66 -1.48 -38.73 1.51
CA GLN A 66 -1.21 -38.80 2.93
C GLN A 66 -2.08 -37.72 3.55
N GLU A 67 -3.02 -38.13 4.38
CA GLU A 67 -3.94 -37.24 5.08
C GLU A 67 -3.12 -36.13 5.76
N GLU A 68 -3.30 -34.88 5.33
CA GLU A 68 -2.55 -33.75 5.89
C GLU A 68 -2.90 -33.60 7.37
N THR A 69 -1.92 -33.84 8.24
CA THR A 69 -2.06 -33.60 9.68
C THR A 69 -2.10 -32.10 9.96
N ALA A 70 -2.69 -31.70 11.10
CA ALA A 70 -2.69 -30.30 11.53
C ALA A 70 -1.28 -29.68 11.57
N ILE A 71 -0.28 -30.48 11.97
CA ILE A 71 1.13 -30.09 11.98
C ILE A 71 1.63 -29.76 10.56
N SER A 72 1.36 -30.62 9.58
CA SER A 72 1.78 -30.37 8.18
C SER A 72 1.11 -29.14 7.56
N LYS A 73 -0.17 -28.88 7.88
CA LYS A 73 -0.88 -27.67 7.44
C LYS A 73 -0.30 -26.41 8.08
N LEU A 74 -0.03 -26.45 9.38
CA LEU A 74 0.64 -25.36 10.09
C LEU A 74 2.04 -25.09 9.55
N GLU A 75 2.80 -26.13 9.19
CA GLU A 75 4.12 -25.96 8.57
C GLU A 75 4.02 -25.19 7.25
N LYS A 76 3.03 -25.55 6.41
CA LYS A 76 2.77 -24.84 5.14
C LYS A 76 2.37 -23.38 5.39
N ILE A 77 1.43 -23.13 6.31
CA ILE A 77 1.02 -21.77 6.70
C ILE A 77 2.23 -20.97 7.19
N GLY A 78 3.09 -21.56 8.02
CA GLY A 78 4.30 -20.90 8.53
C GLY A 78 5.25 -20.48 7.41
N LYS A 79 5.51 -21.38 6.45
CA LYS A 79 6.35 -21.07 5.28
C LYS A 79 5.75 -19.96 4.41
N ASP A 80 4.45 -20.01 4.16
CA ASP A 80 3.75 -19.01 3.35
C ASP A 80 3.76 -17.62 4.03
N LEU A 81 3.55 -17.57 5.35
CA LEU A 81 3.62 -16.32 6.13
C LEU A 81 5.05 -15.76 6.16
N GLU A 82 6.07 -16.61 6.28
CA GLU A 82 7.47 -16.18 6.23
C GLU A 82 7.84 -15.60 4.86
N ALA A 83 7.40 -16.25 3.77
CA ALA A 83 7.60 -15.75 2.41
C ALA A 83 6.91 -14.40 2.20
N GLN A 84 5.65 -14.28 2.60
CA GLN A 84 4.90 -13.00 2.55
C GLN A 84 5.60 -11.89 3.33
N LYS A 85 6.16 -12.19 4.51
CA LYS A 85 6.89 -11.20 5.31
C LYS A 85 8.10 -10.64 4.54
N LYS A 86 8.91 -11.52 3.95
CA LYS A 86 10.09 -11.13 3.14
C LYS A 86 9.70 -10.32 1.90
N GLU A 87 8.61 -10.71 1.24
CA GLU A 87 8.07 -9.98 0.10
C GLU A 87 7.65 -8.56 0.50
N LYS A 88 6.86 -8.43 1.58
CA LYS A 88 6.43 -7.11 2.10
C LYS A 88 7.62 -6.22 2.42
N ASP A 89 8.63 -6.74 3.11
CA ASP A 89 9.83 -5.98 3.47
C ASP A 89 10.53 -5.45 2.19
N THR A 90 10.67 -6.31 1.18
CA THR A 90 11.28 -5.95 -0.12
C THR A 90 10.46 -4.90 -0.89
N GLN A 91 9.13 -5.05 -0.93
CA GLN A 91 8.26 -4.12 -1.65
C GLN A 91 8.19 -2.76 -0.94
N ILE A 92 8.15 -2.74 0.39
CA ILE A 92 8.18 -1.48 1.16
C ILE A 92 9.47 -0.72 0.91
N GLU A 93 10.62 -1.40 0.86
CA GLU A 93 11.89 -0.75 0.55
C GLU A 93 11.86 -0.04 -0.80
N LYS A 94 11.27 -0.66 -1.83
CA LYS A 94 11.07 -0.03 -3.15
C LYS A 94 10.19 1.21 -3.06
N ILE A 95 9.07 1.12 -2.34
CA ILE A 95 8.11 2.22 -2.17
C ILE A 95 8.74 3.40 -1.41
N SER A 96 9.57 3.12 -0.42
CA SER A 96 10.21 4.12 0.45
C SER A 96 11.10 5.14 -0.30
N SER A 97 11.48 4.83 -1.55
CA SER A 97 12.22 5.75 -2.42
C SER A 97 11.38 6.91 -3.00
N ASP A 98 10.04 6.79 -2.99
CA ASP A 98 9.11 7.82 -3.46
C ASP A 98 8.23 8.29 -2.31
N ALA A 99 8.56 9.44 -1.72
CA ALA A 99 7.86 9.98 -0.56
C ALA A 99 6.38 10.33 -0.81
N GLN A 100 5.97 10.55 -2.06
CA GLN A 100 4.54 10.74 -2.37
C GLN A 100 3.81 9.41 -2.34
N TYR A 101 4.47 8.37 -2.83
CA TYR A 101 3.93 7.03 -2.85
C TYR A 101 3.91 6.43 -1.42
N ASP A 102 4.98 6.60 -0.65
CA ASP A 102 5.08 6.15 0.73
C ASP A 102 4.41 7.12 1.73
N PHE A 103 3.12 7.38 1.54
CA PHE A 103 2.44 8.40 2.32
C PHE A 103 2.44 8.11 3.83
N LEU A 104 2.40 6.83 4.24
CA LEU A 104 2.42 6.43 5.66
C LEU A 104 3.72 6.80 6.37
N GLU A 105 4.79 7.14 5.64
CA GLU A 105 6.02 7.65 6.26
C GLU A 105 5.79 8.98 6.99
N ASN A 106 4.95 9.86 6.43
CA ASN A 106 4.74 11.20 6.95
C ASN A 106 3.28 11.49 7.33
N PHE A 107 2.36 10.56 7.02
CA PHE A 107 0.96 10.68 7.36
C PHE A 107 0.77 10.73 8.88
N LYS A 108 -0.04 11.69 9.33
CA LYS A 108 -0.45 11.85 10.71
C LYS A 108 -1.94 12.08 10.74
N LEU A 109 -2.62 11.27 11.53
CA LEU A 109 -4.01 11.50 11.88
C LEU A 109 -4.03 12.35 13.16
N HIS A 110 -4.79 13.44 13.19
CA HIS A 110 -4.73 14.39 14.29
C HIS A 110 -5.07 13.73 15.65
N ASN A 111 -4.31 13.99 16.71
CA ASN A 111 -4.39 13.29 18.01
C ASN A 111 -3.99 11.79 18.00
N TYR A 112 -3.44 11.25 16.91
CA TYR A 112 -2.93 9.87 16.82
C TYR A 112 -1.42 9.80 16.55
N ASP A 113 -0.68 10.92 16.71
CA ASP A 113 0.76 11.01 16.41
C ASP A 113 1.60 9.87 17.04
N TYR A 114 1.36 9.58 18.32
CA TYR A 114 2.07 8.50 19.03
C TYR A 114 1.77 7.11 18.44
N PHE A 115 0.50 6.85 18.13
CA PHE A 115 0.08 5.61 17.50
C PHE A 115 0.72 5.46 16.12
N MET A 116 0.65 6.50 15.29
CA MET A 116 1.20 6.49 13.93
C MET A 116 2.71 6.27 13.93
N HIS A 117 3.43 6.93 14.84
CA HIS A 117 4.88 6.76 14.98
C HIS A 117 5.28 5.30 15.28
N ASN A 118 4.57 4.66 16.20
CA ASN A 118 4.95 3.31 16.67
C ASN A 118 4.47 2.18 15.76
N THR A 119 3.48 2.43 14.90
CA THR A 119 2.81 1.39 14.12
C THR A 119 3.07 1.51 12.62
N LYS A 120 3.77 2.56 12.18
CA LYS A 120 4.07 2.88 10.79
C LYS A 120 4.48 1.67 9.95
N MET A 121 5.51 0.93 10.36
CA MET A 121 6.01 -0.20 9.58
C MET A 121 4.96 -1.32 9.47
N THR A 122 4.27 -1.61 10.58
CA THR A 122 3.16 -2.57 10.62
C THR A 122 2.03 -2.16 9.68
N LEU A 123 1.66 -0.87 9.68
CA LEU A 123 0.64 -0.33 8.78
C LEU A 123 1.06 -0.42 7.32
N LYS A 124 2.30 -0.06 6.97
CA LYS A 124 2.84 -0.20 5.61
C LYS A 124 2.72 -1.64 5.11
N LYS A 125 3.10 -2.61 5.96
CA LYS A 125 3.04 -4.05 5.63
C LYS A 125 1.65 -4.52 5.25
N ILE A 126 0.64 -4.18 6.05
CA ILE A 126 -0.73 -4.67 5.80
C ILE A 126 -1.45 -3.84 4.74
N ILE A 127 -1.36 -2.51 4.79
CA ILE A 127 -2.10 -1.63 3.89
C ILE A 127 -1.56 -1.75 2.46
N TYR A 128 -0.24 -1.60 2.27
CA TYR A 128 0.31 -1.64 0.91
C TYR A 128 0.16 -3.02 0.27
N SER A 129 0.35 -4.10 1.03
CA SER A 129 0.10 -5.45 0.49
C SER A 129 -1.37 -5.72 0.19
N SER A 130 -2.30 -5.21 1.00
CA SER A 130 -3.74 -5.36 0.75
C SER A 130 -4.20 -4.59 -0.49
N LEU A 131 -3.47 -3.54 -0.87
CA LEU A 131 -3.69 -2.76 -2.10
C LEU A 131 -2.77 -3.21 -3.24
N ASN A 132 -2.17 -4.40 -3.12
CA ASN A 132 -1.29 -5.00 -4.13
C ASN A 132 -0.13 -4.09 -4.56
N TYR A 133 0.30 -3.18 -3.68
CA TYR A 133 1.34 -2.19 -3.98
C TYR A 133 1.01 -1.35 -5.23
N GLU A 134 -0.28 -1.09 -5.49
CA GLU A 134 -0.73 -0.25 -6.59
C GLU A 134 -0.74 1.22 -6.15
N LYS A 135 0.09 2.04 -6.80
CA LYS A 135 0.27 3.47 -6.46
C LYS A 135 -1.04 4.24 -6.44
N GLU A 136 -1.91 4.02 -7.42
CA GLU A 136 -3.21 4.72 -7.50
C GLU A 136 -4.10 4.37 -6.30
N LYS A 137 -4.25 3.08 -5.96
CA LYS A 137 -5.05 2.64 -4.81
C LYS A 137 -4.51 3.19 -3.49
N ILE A 138 -3.19 3.20 -3.32
CA ILE A 138 -2.52 3.72 -2.12
C ILE A 138 -2.76 5.23 -1.98
N LEU A 139 -2.67 5.99 -3.08
CA LEU A 139 -2.97 7.42 -3.07
C LEU A 139 -4.47 7.71 -2.86
N THR A 140 -5.36 6.87 -3.39
CA THR A 140 -6.80 6.97 -3.08
C THR A 140 -7.06 6.75 -1.58
N LEU A 141 -6.41 5.76 -0.96
CA LEU A 141 -6.54 5.55 0.48
C LEU A 141 -6.04 6.75 1.28
N LYS A 142 -4.90 7.34 0.88
CA LYS A 142 -4.40 8.58 1.49
C LYS A 142 -5.48 9.67 1.48
N GLU A 143 -6.10 9.92 0.32
CA GLU A 143 -7.15 10.93 0.18
C GLU A 143 -8.35 10.65 1.10
N ILE A 144 -8.78 9.38 1.19
CA ILE A 144 -9.86 8.95 2.09
C ILE A 144 -9.52 9.27 3.55
N LEU A 145 -8.31 8.91 4.00
CA LEU A 145 -7.90 9.13 5.38
C LEU A 145 -7.74 10.63 5.70
N GLU A 146 -7.21 11.43 4.77
CA GLU A 146 -7.13 12.90 4.91
C GLU A 146 -8.52 13.54 5.04
N LYS A 147 -9.52 13.04 4.29
CA LYS A 147 -10.91 13.52 4.40
C LYS A 147 -11.56 13.17 5.72
N LEU A 148 -11.29 11.99 6.26
CA LEU A 148 -11.83 11.57 7.55
C LEU A 148 -11.19 12.31 8.72
N ASP A 149 -9.98 12.84 8.56
CA ASP A 149 -9.26 13.57 9.62
C ASP A 149 -9.84 14.96 9.96
N THR A 150 -10.82 15.45 9.20
CA THR A 150 -11.36 16.80 9.35
C THR A 150 -12.27 16.99 10.58
N GLU A 151 -12.97 15.95 11.01
CA GLU A 151 -13.92 16.00 12.13
C GLU A 151 -13.65 14.89 13.14
N ASP A 152 -13.81 15.17 14.44
CA ASP A 152 -13.43 14.24 15.51
C ASP A 152 -14.10 12.85 15.40
N ASN A 153 -15.38 12.80 15.03
CA ASN A 153 -16.11 11.54 14.88
C ASN A 153 -15.59 10.72 13.69
N ASN A 154 -15.35 11.35 12.55
CA ASN A 154 -14.85 10.71 11.33
C ASN A 154 -13.39 10.28 11.51
N ARG A 155 -12.62 11.09 12.24
CA ARG A 155 -11.25 10.78 12.61
C ARG A 155 -11.15 9.52 13.46
N ARG A 156 -12.06 9.34 14.41
CA ARG A 156 -12.14 8.09 15.20
C ARG A 156 -12.35 6.88 14.30
N ILE A 157 -13.11 7.00 13.21
CA ILE A 157 -13.30 5.91 12.24
C ILE A 157 -12.01 5.61 11.48
N ALA A 158 -11.30 6.64 11.01
CA ALA A 158 -9.97 6.45 10.41
C ALA A 158 -8.99 5.81 11.40
N GLY A 159 -9.01 6.22 12.67
CA GLY A 159 -8.21 5.63 13.75
C GLY A 159 -8.52 4.14 13.95
N GLN A 160 -9.80 3.79 14.05
CA GLN A 160 -10.25 2.40 14.18
C GLN A 160 -9.84 1.52 13.00
N PHE A 161 -9.92 2.05 11.77
CA PHE A 161 -9.42 1.35 10.58
C PHE A 161 -7.92 1.06 10.69
N LEU A 162 -7.11 2.02 11.12
CA LEU A 162 -5.66 1.85 11.28
C LEU A 162 -5.32 0.89 12.44
N GLU A 163 -6.03 0.98 13.57
CA GLU A 163 -5.88 0.05 14.69
C GLU A 163 -6.20 -1.39 14.27
N THR A 164 -7.32 -1.59 13.56
CA THR A 164 -7.72 -2.90 13.02
C THR A 164 -6.67 -3.43 12.06
N SER A 165 -6.16 -2.58 11.16
CA SER A 165 -5.09 -2.94 10.22
C SER A 165 -3.85 -3.44 10.94
N ARG A 166 -3.39 -2.69 11.95
CA ARG A 166 -2.25 -3.06 12.81
C ARG A 166 -2.50 -4.39 13.50
N ASP A 167 -3.67 -4.59 14.12
CA ASP A 167 -3.97 -5.79 14.89
C ASP A 167 -3.95 -7.04 14.01
N ILE A 168 -4.56 -6.99 12.82
CA ILE A 168 -4.52 -8.10 11.84
C ILE A 168 -3.07 -8.47 11.51
N GLN A 169 -2.23 -7.48 11.27
CA GLN A 169 -0.84 -7.69 10.88
C GLN A 169 0.00 -8.30 12.01
N LEU A 170 -0.17 -7.83 13.25
CA LEU A 170 0.51 -8.36 14.43
C LEU A 170 0.08 -9.81 14.70
N GLN A 171 -1.21 -10.09 14.56
CA GLN A 171 -1.75 -11.42 14.76
C GLN A 171 -1.09 -12.44 13.81
N GLN A 172 -0.84 -12.05 12.56
CA GLN A 172 -0.18 -12.92 11.58
C GLN A 172 1.32 -13.10 11.82
N GLU A 173 2.07 -11.99 11.89
CA GLU A 173 3.53 -12.05 11.90
C GLU A 173 4.11 -12.33 13.29
N ASP A 174 3.50 -11.80 14.34
CA ASP A 174 4.09 -11.86 15.68
C ASP A 174 3.47 -12.97 16.53
N LEU A 175 2.21 -13.35 16.27
CA LEU A 175 1.53 -14.37 17.06
C LEU A 175 1.47 -15.71 16.36
N ILE A 176 0.90 -15.81 15.15
CA ILE A 176 0.76 -17.10 14.45
C ILE A 176 2.11 -17.60 13.95
N LEU A 177 2.82 -16.80 13.13
CA LEU A 177 4.09 -17.21 12.54
C LEU A 177 5.10 -17.59 13.63
N LYS A 178 5.23 -16.75 14.66
CA LYS A 178 6.13 -17.02 15.79
C LYS A 178 5.76 -18.30 16.54
N LYS A 179 4.48 -18.52 16.87
CA LYS A 179 4.05 -19.76 17.55
C LYS A 179 4.37 -21.00 16.71
N ILE A 180 4.15 -20.94 15.40
CA ILE A 180 4.50 -22.03 14.49
C ILE A 180 6.01 -22.27 14.51
N GLN A 181 6.83 -21.23 14.40
CA GLN A 181 8.30 -21.37 14.42
C GLN A 181 8.83 -21.92 15.75
N ASP A 182 8.28 -21.45 16.88
CA ASP A 182 8.81 -21.78 18.21
C ASP A 182 8.34 -23.15 18.73
N THR A 183 7.11 -23.57 18.38
CA THR A 183 6.45 -24.69 19.09
C THR A 183 5.94 -25.83 18.22
N LEU A 184 5.98 -25.71 16.88
CA LEU A 184 5.37 -26.72 15.99
C LEU A 184 5.85 -28.15 16.24
N GLN A 185 7.14 -28.34 16.51
CA GLN A 185 7.74 -29.66 16.71
C GLN A 185 7.42 -30.29 18.07
N THR A 186 6.95 -29.50 19.03
CA THR A 186 6.67 -29.94 20.41
C THR A 186 5.18 -29.88 20.76
N LEU A 187 4.34 -29.44 19.82
CA LEU A 187 2.89 -29.35 19.99
C LEU A 187 2.26 -30.75 20.03
N SER A 188 1.37 -30.96 21.01
CA SER A 188 0.48 -32.12 20.98
C SER A 188 -0.51 -31.99 19.81
N LYS A 189 -1.08 -33.12 19.36
CA LYS A 189 -2.06 -33.14 18.28
C LYS A 189 -3.22 -32.16 18.51
N GLU A 190 -3.82 -32.18 19.70
CA GLU A 190 -4.93 -31.31 20.09
C GLU A 190 -4.55 -29.82 20.00
N LYS A 191 -3.38 -29.44 20.56
CA LYS A 191 -2.92 -28.04 20.50
C LYS A 191 -2.56 -27.61 19.07
N ALA A 192 -2.08 -28.53 18.23
CA ALA A 192 -1.84 -28.25 16.82
C ALA A 192 -3.17 -27.99 16.08
N GLU A 193 -4.23 -28.74 16.38
CA GLU A 193 -5.57 -28.52 15.82
C GLU A 193 -6.14 -27.16 16.27
N GLU A 194 -6.02 -26.80 17.54
CA GLU A 194 -6.43 -25.49 18.04
C GLU A 194 -5.65 -24.34 17.38
N LEU A 195 -4.34 -24.48 17.24
CA LEU A 195 -3.51 -23.47 16.57
C LEU A 195 -3.89 -23.34 15.08
N LEU A 196 -4.18 -24.46 14.42
CA LEU A 196 -4.63 -24.45 13.02
C LEU A 196 -5.95 -23.70 12.87
N GLN A 197 -6.95 -23.96 13.72
CA GLN A 197 -8.23 -23.24 13.69
C GLN A 197 -8.06 -21.74 13.89
N HIS A 198 -7.19 -21.33 14.83
CA HIS A 198 -6.88 -19.92 15.03
C HIS A 198 -6.19 -19.31 13.80
N ALA A 199 -5.20 -20.00 13.24
CA ALA A 199 -4.48 -19.54 12.06
C ALA A 199 -5.42 -19.37 10.85
N GLU A 200 -6.28 -20.34 10.58
CA GLU A 200 -7.27 -20.28 9.50
C GLU A 200 -8.27 -19.14 9.69
N ARG A 201 -8.76 -18.94 10.92
CA ARG A 201 -9.66 -17.82 11.26
C ARG A 201 -8.99 -16.47 10.98
N ASP A 202 -7.76 -16.28 11.45
CA ASP A 202 -7.06 -15.00 11.30
C ASP A 202 -6.64 -14.73 9.84
N LEU A 203 -6.29 -15.78 9.08
CA LEU A 203 -6.10 -15.68 7.64
C LEU A 203 -7.39 -15.26 6.93
N LYS A 204 -8.54 -15.79 7.35
CA LYS A 204 -9.85 -15.40 6.81
C LYS A 204 -10.20 -13.94 7.14
N ILE A 205 -9.89 -13.48 8.35
CA ILE A 205 -10.08 -12.08 8.74
C ILE A 205 -9.27 -11.16 7.83
N LYS A 206 -7.99 -11.46 7.58
CA LYS A 206 -7.18 -10.68 6.63
C LYS A 206 -7.77 -10.69 5.23
N GLN A 207 -8.20 -11.84 4.71
CA GLN A 207 -8.82 -11.91 3.39
C GLN A 207 -10.06 -11.02 3.29
N ASN A 208 -10.91 -11.02 4.32
CA ASN A 208 -12.10 -10.17 4.36
C ASN A 208 -11.72 -8.69 4.44
N PHE A 209 -10.70 -8.35 5.23
CA PHE A 209 -10.15 -6.99 5.30
C PHE A 209 -9.65 -6.50 3.93
N VAL A 210 -8.86 -7.32 3.22
CA VAL A 210 -8.37 -7.00 1.87
C VAL A 210 -9.54 -6.75 0.91
N LYS A 211 -10.56 -7.62 0.94
CA LYS A 211 -11.75 -7.47 0.09
C LYS A 211 -12.51 -6.19 0.41
N ALA A 212 -12.75 -5.91 1.68
CA ALA A 212 -13.44 -4.68 2.12
C ALA A 212 -12.65 -3.43 1.72
N LEU A 213 -11.34 -3.41 1.95
CA LEU A 213 -10.49 -2.27 1.59
C LEU A 213 -10.53 -2.00 0.07
N ASN A 214 -10.39 -3.02 -0.77
CA ASN A 214 -10.46 -2.83 -2.22
C ASN A 214 -11.87 -2.38 -2.66
N ALA A 215 -12.94 -2.91 -2.06
CA ALA A 215 -14.30 -2.46 -2.33
C ALA A 215 -14.51 -0.97 -1.96
N THR A 216 -13.93 -0.52 -0.84
CA THR A 216 -13.95 0.90 -0.45
C THR A 216 -13.24 1.77 -1.48
N ILE A 217 -12.06 1.36 -1.96
CA ILE A 217 -11.31 2.10 -3.00
C ILE A 217 -12.14 2.20 -4.29
N ASP A 218 -12.76 1.10 -4.72
CA ASP A 218 -13.60 1.07 -5.91
C ASP A 218 -14.86 1.95 -5.76
N ALA A 219 -15.54 1.85 -4.61
CA ALA A 219 -16.70 2.68 -4.29
C ALA A 219 -16.34 4.16 -4.29
N TYR A 220 -15.18 4.52 -3.72
CA TYR A 220 -14.71 5.90 -3.66
C TYR A 220 -14.37 6.44 -5.05
N ASN A 221 -13.66 5.66 -5.86
CA ASN A 221 -13.31 6.04 -7.22
C ASN A 221 -14.54 6.23 -8.12
N LYS A 222 -15.57 5.40 -7.94
CA LYS A 222 -16.87 5.52 -8.65
C LYS A 222 -17.80 6.58 -8.04
N ASN A 223 -17.43 7.18 -6.91
CA ASN A 223 -18.29 8.01 -6.08
C ASN A 223 -19.65 7.33 -5.79
N SER A 224 -19.62 6.02 -5.51
CA SER A 224 -20.82 5.27 -5.12
C SER A 224 -21.35 5.82 -3.80
N ASP A 225 -22.67 5.95 -3.66
CA ASP A 225 -23.33 6.52 -2.48
C ASP A 225 -22.80 7.91 -2.08
N ASN A 226 -22.25 8.67 -3.04
CA ASN A 226 -21.66 10.00 -2.83
C ASN A 226 -20.47 10.05 -1.87
N ILE A 227 -19.81 8.92 -1.56
CA ILE A 227 -18.74 8.85 -0.55
C ILE A 227 -17.47 9.63 -0.94
N LYS A 228 -17.31 10.06 -2.19
CA LYS A 228 -16.20 10.94 -2.59
C LYS A 228 -16.47 12.39 -2.18
N THR A 229 -17.73 12.80 -2.12
CA THR A 229 -18.14 14.19 -1.89
C THR A 229 -18.73 14.43 -0.50
N ASP A 230 -19.28 13.40 0.13
CA ASP A 230 -19.91 13.44 1.44
C ASP A 230 -19.07 12.68 2.47
N VAL A 231 -18.50 13.40 3.42
CA VAL A 231 -17.61 12.85 4.46
C VAL A 231 -18.38 11.98 5.45
N GLU A 232 -19.64 12.27 5.73
CA GLU A 232 -20.46 11.44 6.62
C GLU A 232 -20.82 10.12 5.94
N ALA A 233 -21.17 10.16 4.65
CA ALA A 233 -21.39 8.96 3.85
C ALA A 233 -20.12 8.09 3.80
N LEU A 234 -18.95 8.71 3.60
CA LEU A 234 -17.65 8.03 3.65
C LEU A 234 -17.38 7.37 5.01
N ALA A 235 -17.57 8.11 6.10
CA ALA A 235 -17.36 7.59 7.44
C ALA A 235 -18.30 6.42 7.76
N ASN A 236 -19.56 6.48 7.31
CA ASN A 236 -20.51 5.40 7.47
C ASN A 236 -20.19 4.19 6.60
N HIS A 237 -19.60 4.39 5.42
CA HIS A 237 -19.09 3.29 4.59
C HIS A 237 -17.92 2.56 5.27
N MET A 238 -16.97 3.31 5.84
CA MET A 238 -15.79 2.76 6.52
C MET A 238 -16.10 2.01 7.83
N LYS A 239 -17.27 2.23 8.44
CA LYS A 239 -17.72 1.51 9.63
C LYS A 239 -18.24 0.09 9.35
N LYS A 240 -18.60 -0.21 8.10
CA LYS A 240 -19.21 -1.48 7.70
C LYS A 240 -18.14 -2.57 7.58
#